data_AF-A0A936EF10-F1
#
_entry.id   AF-A0A936EF10-F1
#
_cell.length_a   1.000
_cell.length_b   1.000
_cell.length_c   1.000
_cell.angle_alpha   90.00
_cell.angle_beta   90.00
_cell.angle_gamma   90.00
#
_symmetry.space_group_name_H-M   'P 1'
#
loop_
_entity.id
_entity.type
_entity.pdbx_description
1 polymer ?
#
loop_
_entity_poly.entity_id
_entity_poly.type
_entity_poly.pdbx_seq_one_letter_code
_entity_poly.pdbx_strand_id
1 'polypeptide(L)'
;MPTKIESELTHEQFAQFCERLLGLPGKRRTLAGVQALAGEYGISVSAMGAKSFKDGPFSRYLQKLEKARAGAEALVAAAGAGIHPLDSVEDAMVIELQDAITSGAEVDVKWVVSQLTKLRASITARENSRRQQSDLERRLADSESHRAVANTSIELANQRVAKLEREAEVAAEKIAAAKAKLTEAARPARASPLKPSSGSRRPPPSCETAPSYVPEELCRPLQSIPRA
;
A
#
# COMPACT_ATOMS: atom_id res chain seq x y z
N MET A 1 33.93 42.05 -13.98
CA MET A 1 34.95 42.11 -12.91
C MET A 1 34.32 41.55 -11.65
N PRO A 2 34.84 40.45 -11.09
CA PRO A 2 34.35 39.90 -9.83
C PRO A 2 34.55 40.91 -8.70
N THR A 3 33.58 41.01 -7.81
CA THR A 3 33.66 41.87 -6.63
C THR A 3 34.57 41.24 -5.56
N LYS A 4 35.14 42.05 -4.66
CA LYS A 4 36.00 41.54 -3.56
C LYS A 4 35.34 40.41 -2.75
N ILE A 5 34.03 40.50 -2.57
CA ILE A 5 33.24 39.50 -1.84
C ILE A 5 33.17 38.17 -2.62
N GLU A 6 33.03 38.22 -3.96
CA GLU A 6 33.05 37.00 -4.80
C GLU A 6 34.44 36.37 -4.92
N SER A 7 35.51 37.17 -4.84
CA SER A 7 36.88 36.65 -4.95
C SER A 7 37.40 36.04 -3.65
N GLU A 8 36.89 36.47 -2.50
CA GLU A 8 37.36 36.01 -1.19
C GLU A 8 36.51 34.88 -0.60
N LEU A 9 35.27 34.68 -1.07
CA LEU A 9 34.37 33.62 -0.60
C LEU A 9 34.34 32.43 -1.57
N THR A 10 34.27 31.21 -1.02
CA THR A 10 33.95 30.02 -1.83
C THR A 10 32.50 30.06 -2.31
N HIS A 11 32.16 29.27 -3.33
CA HIS A 11 30.81 29.32 -3.92
C HIS A 11 29.69 28.98 -2.90
N GLU A 12 29.96 28.04 -1.99
CA GLU A 12 29.04 27.69 -0.89
C GLU A 12 28.92 28.82 0.15
N GLN A 13 30.04 29.44 0.52
CA GLN A 13 30.04 30.56 1.47
C GLN A 13 29.35 31.80 0.88
N PHE A 14 29.49 32.02 -0.43
CA PHE A 14 28.81 33.08 -1.15
C PHE A 14 27.29 32.88 -1.14
N ALA A 15 26.81 31.65 -1.36
CA ALA A 15 25.38 31.35 -1.27
C ALA A 15 24.84 31.61 0.14
N GLN A 16 25.54 31.13 1.17
CA GLN A 16 25.17 31.39 2.58
C GLN A 16 25.19 32.88 2.93
N PHE A 17 26.16 33.62 2.40
CA PHE A 17 26.25 35.07 2.56
C PHE A 17 25.01 35.76 1.97
N CYS A 18 24.61 35.37 0.75
CA CYS A 18 23.41 35.90 0.09
C CYS A 18 22.12 35.52 0.83
N GLU A 19 22.01 34.29 1.34
CA GLU A 19 20.87 33.84 2.15
C GLU A 19 20.77 34.61 3.48
N ARG A 20 21.89 34.81 4.17
CA ARG A 20 21.91 35.65 5.39
C ARG A 20 21.50 37.08 5.09
N LEU A 21 21.99 37.65 3.98
CA LEU A 21 21.61 38.99 3.56
C LEU A 21 20.11 39.09 3.20
N LEU A 22 19.54 38.01 2.66
CA LEU A 22 18.10 37.87 2.44
C LEU A 22 17.32 37.76 3.76
N GLY A 23 17.84 37.04 4.76
CA GLY A 23 17.20 36.88 6.07
C GLY A 23 17.19 38.16 6.93
N LEU A 24 18.03 39.15 6.61
CA LEU A 24 18.08 40.41 7.35
C LEU A 24 16.84 41.29 7.10
N PRO A 25 16.33 41.98 8.13
CA PRO A 25 15.20 42.90 7.99
C PRO A 25 15.54 44.03 7.01
N GLY A 26 14.57 44.52 6.23
CA GLY A 26 14.80 45.44 5.09
C GLY A 26 15.63 46.70 5.39
N LYS A 27 15.62 47.20 6.64
CA LYS A 27 16.48 48.31 7.10
C LYS A 27 17.99 47.97 7.11
N ARG A 28 18.33 46.68 7.17
CA ARG A 28 19.70 46.13 7.16
C ARG A 28 20.11 45.54 5.80
N ARG A 29 19.25 45.55 4.76
CA ARG A 29 19.67 45.34 3.36
C ARG A 29 20.21 46.62 2.70
N THR A 30 20.74 47.52 3.51
CA THR A 30 21.41 48.76 3.09
C THR A 30 22.89 48.48 2.86
N LEU A 31 23.60 49.43 2.24
CA LEU A 31 25.04 49.29 1.98
C LEU A 31 25.83 49.02 3.27
N ALA A 32 25.44 49.67 4.38
CA ALA A 32 26.03 49.45 5.69
C ALA A 32 25.82 48.01 6.20
N GLY A 33 24.70 47.38 5.89
CA GLY A 33 24.44 45.99 6.26
C GLY A 33 25.24 44.98 5.44
N VAL A 34 25.47 45.26 4.15
CA VAL A 34 26.41 44.47 3.32
C VAL A 34 27.83 44.57 3.89
N GLN A 35 28.26 45.77 4.30
CA GLN A 35 29.59 45.97 4.92
C GLN A 35 29.71 45.28 6.28
N ALA A 36 28.68 45.38 7.12
CA ALA A 36 28.66 44.71 8.41
C ALA A 36 28.73 43.19 8.26
N LEU A 37 27.92 42.63 7.35
CA LEU A 37 27.94 41.20 7.07
C LEU A 37 29.29 40.78 6.46
N ALA A 38 29.86 41.56 5.53
CA ALA A 38 31.20 41.28 4.99
C ALA A 38 32.27 41.27 6.09
N GLY A 39 32.17 42.19 7.06
CA GLY A 39 33.05 42.24 8.22
C GLY A 39 32.96 41.00 9.12
N GLU A 40 31.77 40.40 9.27
CA GLU A 40 31.60 39.13 10.00
C GLU A 40 32.34 37.96 9.31
N TYR A 41 32.51 38.02 8.00
CA TYR A 41 33.28 37.06 7.22
C TYR A 41 34.77 37.43 7.10
N GLY A 42 35.21 38.48 7.81
CA GLY A 42 36.60 38.96 7.78
C GLY A 42 36.96 39.81 6.56
N ILE A 43 35.97 40.22 5.76
CA ILE A 43 36.18 40.93 4.49
C ILE A 43 35.92 42.43 4.68
N SER A 44 36.93 43.25 4.43
CA SER A 44 36.79 44.71 4.47
C SER A 44 36.40 45.27 3.11
N VAL A 45 35.18 45.82 3.02
CA VAL A 45 34.59 46.31 1.76
C VAL A 45 34.27 47.80 1.87
N SER A 46 34.72 48.58 0.89
CA SER A 46 34.37 50.00 0.80
C SER A 46 32.88 50.19 0.48
N ALA A 47 32.33 51.38 0.75
CA ALA A 47 30.92 51.67 0.45
C ALA A 47 30.58 51.46 -1.04
N MET A 48 31.54 51.79 -1.93
CA MET A 48 31.44 51.52 -3.36
C MET A 48 31.51 50.03 -3.69
N GLY A 49 32.36 49.25 -3.01
CA GLY A 49 32.41 47.80 -3.19
C GLY A 49 31.11 47.10 -2.76
N ALA A 50 30.52 47.56 -1.65
CA ALA A 50 29.21 47.08 -1.19
C ALA A 50 28.09 47.42 -2.15
N LYS A 51 28.14 48.60 -2.77
CA LYS A 51 27.19 49.01 -3.82
C LYS A 51 27.34 48.13 -5.07
N SER A 52 28.55 47.94 -5.56
CA SER A 52 28.82 47.08 -6.72
C SER A 52 28.39 45.63 -6.49
N PHE A 53 28.56 45.09 -5.27
CA PHE A 53 28.07 43.77 -4.90
C PHE A 53 26.53 43.69 -4.91
N LYS A 54 25.87 44.68 -4.32
CA LYS A 54 24.41 44.73 -4.23
C LYS A 54 23.76 44.82 -5.61
N ASP A 55 24.28 45.71 -6.45
CA ASP A 55 23.70 46.02 -7.77
C ASP A 55 24.06 44.96 -8.84
N GLY A 56 25.14 44.18 -8.62
CA GLY A 56 25.57 43.14 -9.54
C GLY A 56 25.33 41.72 -9.00
N PRO A 57 26.32 41.11 -8.32
CA PRO A 57 26.28 39.73 -7.83
C PRO A 57 25.00 39.35 -7.08
N PHE A 58 24.60 40.16 -6.10
CA PHE A 58 23.43 39.89 -5.28
C PHE A 58 22.13 40.03 -6.09
N SER A 59 22.04 41.03 -6.96
CA SER A 59 20.92 41.18 -7.90
C SER A 59 20.77 39.97 -8.82
N ARG A 60 21.88 39.44 -9.36
CA ARG A 60 21.87 38.21 -10.17
C ARG A 60 21.43 36.98 -9.36
N TYR A 61 21.85 36.89 -8.09
CA TYR A 61 21.41 35.83 -7.20
C TYR A 61 19.89 35.90 -6.92
N LEU A 62 19.35 37.11 -6.71
CA LEU A 62 17.90 37.31 -6.56
C LEU A 62 17.13 36.92 -7.82
N GLN A 63 17.60 37.33 -9.00
CA GLN A 63 16.99 36.94 -10.27
C GLN A 63 16.99 35.41 -10.45
N LYS A 64 18.06 34.73 -10.03
CA LYS A 64 18.13 33.26 -10.07
C LYS A 64 17.10 32.61 -9.13
N LEU A 65 16.91 33.15 -7.93
CA LEU A 65 15.89 32.68 -6.99
C LEU A 65 14.46 32.94 -7.48
N GLU A 66 14.21 34.09 -8.09
CA GLU A 66 12.90 34.41 -8.69
C GLU A 66 12.58 33.48 -9.85
N LYS A 67 13.56 33.20 -10.72
CA LYS A 67 13.43 32.19 -11.79
C LYS A 67 13.14 30.80 -11.21
N ALA A 68 13.85 30.39 -10.15
CA ALA A 68 13.61 29.11 -9.49
C ALA A 68 12.21 29.01 -8.88
N ARG A 69 11.70 30.09 -8.28
CA ARG A 69 10.31 30.16 -7.78
C ARG A 69 9.29 30.09 -8.89
N ALA A 70 9.47 30.86 -9.97
CA ALA A 70 8.60 30.83 -11.12
C ALA A 70 8.56 29.42 -11.76
N GLY A 71 9.70 28.74 -11.83
CA GLY A 71 9.78 27.35 -12.26
C GLY A 71 9.01 26.40 -11.34
N ALA A 72 9.14 26.54 -10.01
CA ALA A 72 8.39 25.74 -9.06
C ALA A 72 6.86 25.96 -9.16
N GLU A 73 6.42 27.21 -9.33
CA GLU A 73 5.01 27.55 -9.53
C GLU A 73 4.47 26.97 -10.84
N ALA A 74 5.26 27.02 -11.93
CA ALA A 74 4.89 26.40 -13.20
C ALA A 74 4.73 24.88 -13.08
N LEU A 75 5.57 24.21 -12.28
CA LEU A 75 5.44 22.77 -12.03
C LEU A 75 4.20 22.43 -11.20
N VAL A 76 3.86 23.27 -10.23
CA VAL A 76 2.62 23.11 -9.45
C VAL A 76 1.39 23.35 -10.32
N ALA A 77 1.43 24.34 -11.21
CA ALA A 77 0.36 24.62 -12.16
C ALA A 77 0.18 23.49 -13.19
N ALA A 78 1.27 22.94 -13.72
CA ALA A 78 1.25 21.79 -14.62
C ALA A 78 0.65 20.54 -13.94
N ALA A 79 1.05 20.26 -12.70
CA ALA A 79 0.49 19.18 -11.90
C ALA A 79 -1.03 19.37 -11.67
N GLY A 80 -1.48 20.61 -11.44
CA GLY A 80 -2.90 20.95 -11.30
C GLY A 80 -3.71 20.82 -12.60
N ALA A 81 -3.08 20.98 -13.75
CA ALA A 81 -3.69 20.82 -15.08
C ALA A 81 -3.74 19.36 -15.56
N GLY A 82 -3.24 18.40 -14.77
CA GLY A 82 -3.12 17.00 -15.17
C GLY A 82 -1.98 16.75 -16.17
N ILE A 83 -1.15 17.77 -16.43
CA ILE A 83 0.09 17.62 -17.20
C ILE A 83 1.13 17.00 -16.28
N HIS A 84 1.82 16.01 -16.80
CA HIS A 84 2.83 15.33 -16.01
C HIS A 84 4.00 16.31 -15.73
N PRO A 85 4.41 16.52 -14.46
CA PRO A 85 5.39 17.55 -14.11
C PRO A 85 6.71 17.45 -14.88
N LEU A 86 7.08 16.24 -15.34
CA LEU A 86 8.27 16.02 -16.16
C LEU A 86 8.21 16.68 -17.52
N ASP A 87 7.06 16.71 -18.20
CA ASP A 87 6.97 17.32 -19.53
C ASP A 87 7.28 18.82 -19.43
N SER A 88 6.80 19.45 -18.34
CA SER A 88 7.13 20.85 -18.03
C SER A 88 8.57 21.06 -17.55
N VAL A 89 9.18 20.10 -16.83
CA VAL A 89 10.63 20.17 -16.49
C VAL A 89 11.49 19.98 -17.73
N GLU A 90 11.16 19.03 -18.59
CA GLU A 90 11.86 18.76 -19.85
C GLU A 90 11.78 19.98 -20.77
N ASP A 91 10.59 20.55 -20.99
CA ASP A 91 10.42 21.77 -21.78
C ASP A 91 11.23 22.95 -21.23
N ALA A 92 11.17 23.19 -19.91
CA ALA A 92 11.92 24.26 -19.27
C ALA A 92 13.44 24.04 -19.37
N MET A 93 13.92 22.81 -19.23
CA MET A 93 15.34 22.49 -19.36
C MET A 93 15.83 22.54 -20.81
N VAL A 94 14.99 22.19 -21.79
CA VAL A 94 15.30 22.35 -23.22
C VAL A 94 15.44 23.84 -23.56
N ILE A 95 14.57 24.69 -23.03
CA ILE A 95 14.67 26.15 -23.18
C ILE A 95 15.96 26.68 -22.53
N GLU A 96 16.29 26.27 -21.30
CA GLU A 96 17.54 26.68 -20.65
C GLU A 96 18.79 26.20 -21.39
N LEU A 97 18.78 24.96 -21.91
CA LEU A 97 19.85 24.42 -22.74
C LEU A 97 20.00 25.24 -24.03
N GLN A 98 18.90 25.60 -24.68
CA GLN A 98 18.92 26.36 -25.91
C GLN A 98 19.41 27.80 -25.69
N ASP A 99 19.01 28.44 -24.60
CA ASP A 99 19.53 29.75 -24.15
C ASP A 99 21.02 29.69 -23.81
N ALA A 100 21.46 28.61 -23.17
CA ALA A 100 22.85 28.45 -22.78
C ALA A 100 23.77 28.14 -23.99
N ILE A 101 23.30 27.34 -24.95
CA ILE A 101 24.00 27.10 -26.22
C ILE A 101 24.11 28.40 -27.05
N THR A 102 23.03 29.18 -27.12
CA THR A 102 23.02 30.46 -27.86
C THR A 102 23.82 31.56 -27.17
N SER A 103 23.93 31.54 -25.85
CA SER A 103 24.73 32.48 -25.06
C SER A 103 26.22 32.11 -24.94
N GLY A 104 26.63 30.94 -25.45
CA GLY A 104 28.03 30.48 -25.39
C GLY A 104 28.47 30.01 -24.00
N ALA A 105 27.53 29.71 -23.10
CA ALA A 105 27.82 29.17 -21.78
C ALA A 105 28.12 27.66 -21.87
N GLU A 106 29.10 27.19 -21.09
CA GLU A 106 29.43 25.78 -21.03
C GLU A 106 28.36 25.04 -20.21
N VAL A 107 27.53 24.24 -20.88
CA VAL A 107 26.51 23.41 -20.23
C VAL A 107 26.98 21.97 -20.17
N ASP A 108 26.95 21.37 -18.98
CA ASP A 108 27.13 19.93 -18.82
C ASP A 108 25.84 19.19 -19.22
N VAL A 109 25.68 18.99 -20.53
CA VAL A 109 24.56 18.26 -21.15
C VAL A 109 24.45 16.84 -20.56
N LYS A 110 25.58 16.22 -20.22
CA LYS A 110 25.61 14.84 -19.72
C LYS A 110 25.01 14.74 -18.32
N TRP A 111 25.31 15.71 -17.45
CA TRP A 111 24.69 15.80 -16.14
C TRP A 111 23.18 16.02 -16.24
N VAL A 112 22.75 16.95 -17.09
CA VAL A 112 21.33 17.27 -17.34
C VAL A 112 20.55 16.02 -17.77
N VAL A 113 21.02 15.32 -18.82
CA VAL A 113 20.35 14.10 -19.32
C VAL A 113 20.30 13.01 -18.25
N SER A 114 21.35 12.87 -17.44
CA SER A 114 21.37 11.92 -16.33
C SER A 114 20.30 12.21 -15.27
N GLN A 115 20.11 13.48 -14.89
CA GLN A 115 19.09 13.86 -13.92
C GLN A 115 17.67 13.63 -14.45
N LEU A 116 17.40 14.01 -15.71
CA LEU A 116 16.11 13.76 -16.35
C LEU A 116 15.79 12.26 -16.43
N THR A 117 16.77 11.44 -16.79
CA THR A 117 16.60 9.98 -16.87
C THR A 117 16.27 9.37 -15.50
N LYS A 118 16.95 9.80 -14.43
CA LYS A 118 16.65 9.35 -13.05
C LYS A 118 15.25 9.77 -12.61
N LEU A 119 14.86 10.99 -12.93
CA LEU A 119 13.53 11.51 -12.60
C LEU A 119 12.43 10.73 -13.34
N ARG A 120 12.62 10.47 -14.63
CA ARG A 120 11.73 9.63 -15.45
C ARG A 120 11.59 8.22 -14.88
N ALA A 121 12.70 7.57 -14.55
CA ALA A 121 12.68 6.24 -13.94
C ALA A 121 11.94 6.22 -12.58
N SER A 122 12.18 7.21 -11.73
CA SER A 122 11.52 7.32 -10.42
C SER A 122 10.00 7.45 -10.55
N ILE A 123 9.53 8.18 -11.56
CA ILE A 123 8.10 8.42 -11.74
C ILE A 123 7.42 7.22 -12.40
N THR A 124 8.02 6.61 -13.42
CA THR A 124 7.52 5.33 -13.98
C THR A 124 7.37 4.28 -12.89
N ALA A 125 8.32 4.23 -11.93
CA ALA A 125 8.21 3.32 -10.79
C ALA A 125 6.99 3.66 -9.91
N ARG A 126 6.74 4.94 -9.60
CA ARG A 126 5.57 5.37 -8.81
C ARG A 126 4.25 5.11 -9.52
N GLU A 127 4.17 5.32 -10.83
CA GLU A 127 2.98 5.02 -11.62
C GLU A 127 2.69 3.52 -11.65
N ASN A 128 3.72 2.70 -11.85
CA ASN A 128 3.60 1.25 -11.77
C ASN A 128 3.14 0.81 -10.38
N SER A 129 3.66 1.41 -9.30
CA SER A 129 3.17 1.14 -7.94
C SER A 129 1.71 1.53 -7.77
N ARG A 130 1.25 2.66 -8.33
CA ARG A 130 -0.19 3.03 -8.30
C ARG A 130 -1.07 2.04 -9.05
N ARG A 131 -0.64 1.60 -10.24
CA ARG A 131 -1.36 0.56 -11.01
C ARG A 131 -1.45 -0.74 -10.23
N GLN A 132 -0.33 -1.18 -9.64
CA GLN A 132 -0.29 -2.36 -8.80
C GLN A 132 -1.21 -2.24 -7.57
N GLN A 133 -1.26 -1.07 -6.93
CA GLN A 133 -2.18 -0.82 -5.83
C GLN A 133 -3.64 -0.94 -6.28
N SER A 134 -4.01 -0.33 -7.40
CA SER A 134 -5.37 -0.44 -7.95
C SER A 134 -5.74 -1.88 -8.33
N ASP A 135 -4.81 -2.64 -8.91
CA ASP A 135 -5.02 -4.06 -9.22
C ASP A 135 -5.19 -4.91 -7.96
N LEU A 136 -4.43 -4.63 -6.90
CA LEU A 136 -4.56 -5.31 -5.61
C LEU A 136 -5.89 -4.98 -4.94
N GLU A 137 -6.31 -3.72 -4.96
CA GLU A 137 -7.63 -3.29 -4.47
C GLU A 137 -8.76 -4.00 -5.20
N ARG A 138 -8.69 -4.08 -6.53
CA ARG A 138 -9.66 -4.84 -7.34
C ARG A 138 -9.71 -6.31 -6.96
N ARG A 139 -8.54 -6.95 -6.81
CA ARG A 139 -8.45 -8.37 -6.40
C ARG A 139 -9.00 -8.60 -5.00
N LEU A 140 -8.81 -7.66 -4.08
CA LEU A 140 -9.40 -7.72 -2.74
C LEU A 140 -10.92 -7.63 -2.80
N ALA A 141 -11.47 -6.66 -3.55
CA ALA A 141 -12.91 -6.54 -3.77
C ALA A 141 -13.51 -7.82 -4.40
N ASP A 142 -12.88 -8.38 -5.43
CA ASP A 142 -13.31 -9.63 -6.04
C ASP A 142 -13.28 -10.79 -5.02
N SER A 143 -12.22 -10.89 -4.21
CA SER A 143 -12.11 -11.91 -3.16
C SER A 143 -13.18 -11.77 -2.07
N GLU A 144 -13.47 -10.55 -1.64
CA GLU A 144 -14.53 -10.26 -0.67
C GLU A 144 -15.91 -10.63 -1.23
N SER A 145 -16.16 -10.32 -2.50
CA SER A 145 -17.41 -10.71 -3.17
C SER A 145 -17.58 -12.23 -3.23
N HIS A 146 -16.51 -12.97 -3.55
CA HIS A 146 -16.52 -14.43 -3.56
C HIS A 146 -16.76 -15.03 -2.16
N ARG A 147 -16.16 -14.45 -1.12
CA ARG A 147 -16.41 -14.86 0.27
C ARG A 147 -17.84 -14.57 0.69
N ALA A 148 -18.42 -13.44 0.29
CA ALA A 148 -19.81 -13.13 0.57
C ALA A 148 -20.76 -14.16 -0.04
N VAL A 149 -20.55 -14.52 -1.31
CA VAL A 149 -21.34 -15.57 -1.98
C VAL A 149 -21.15 -16.92 -1.29
N ALA A 150 -19.92 -17.30 -0.94
CA ALA A 150 -19.65 -18.54 -0.21
C ALA A 150 -20.33 -18.57 1.17
N ASN A 151 -20.34 -17.46 1.90
CA ASN A 151 -21.03 -17.37 3.18
C ASN A 151 -22.55 -17.53 3.02
N THR A 152 -23.15 -16.91 2.01
CA THR A 152 -24.59 -17.09 1.74
C THR A 152 -24.92 -18.53 1.34
N SER A 153 -24.06 -19.22 0.61
CA SER A 153 -24.30 -20.61 0.23
C SER A 153 -24.16 -21.57 1.41
N ILE A 154 -23.20 -21.32 2.31
CA ILE A 154 -23.06 -22.05 3.59
C ILE A 154 -24.29 -21.83 4.46
N GLU A 155 -24.78 -20.59 4.56
CA GLU A 155 -25.98 -20.28 5.34
C GLU A 155 -27.22 -21.03 4.81
N LEU A 156 -27.42 -21.04 3.49
CA LEU A 156 -28.49 -21.82 2.86
C LEU A 156 -28.33 -23.32 3.08
N ALA A 157 -27.10 -23.85 3.05
CA ALA A 157 -26.82 -25.24 3.36
C ALA A 157 -27.17 -25.57 4.83
N ASN A 158 -26.79 -24.70 5.77
CA ASN A 158 -27.11 -24.86 7.19
C ASN A 158 -28.63 -24.86 7.43
N GLN A 159 -29.37 -23.98 6.75
CA GLN A 159 -30.84 -23.97 6.82
C GLN A 159 -31.44 -25.29 6.30
N ARG A 160 -30.88 -25.87 5.23
CA ARG A 160 -31.31 -27.17 4.70
C ARG A 160 -31.01 -28.30 5.67
N VAL A 161 -29.82 -28.32 6.28
CA VAL A 161 -29.45 -29.30 7.30
C VAL A 161 -30.41 -29.23 8.48
N ALA A 162 -30.64 -28.04 9.03
CA ALA A 162 -31.58 -27.85 10.14
C ALA A 162 -33.02 -28.28 9.82
N LYS A 163 -33.46 -28.10 8.56
CA LYS A 163 -34.77 -28.60 8.11
C LYS A 163 -34.80 -30.13 8.07
N LEU A 164 -33.77 -30.76 7.50
CA LEU A 164 -33.68 -32.21 7.42
C LEU A 164 -33.59 -32.86 8.81
N GLU A 165 -32.88 -32.22 9.75
CA GLU A 165 -32.81 -32.67 11.14
C GLU A 165 -34.20 -32.69 11.81
N ARG A 166 -34.98 -31.61 11.66
CA ARG A 166 -36.38 -31.57 12.17
C ARG A 166 -37.27 -32.63 11.52
N GLU A 167 -37.13 -32.84 10.22
CA GLU A 167 -37.89 -33.88 9.52
C GLU A 167 -37.48 -35.29 10.00
N ALA A 168 -36.20 -35.51 10.27
CA ALA A 168 -35.68 -36.75 10.84
C ALA A 168 -36.18 -36.99 12.27
N GLU A 169 -36.23 -35.95 13.12
CA GLU A 169 -36.80 -36.02 14.47
C GLU A 169 -38.28 -36.43 14.43
N VAL A 170 -39.09 -35.77 13.60
CA VAL A 170 -40.52 -36.10 13.43
C VAL A 170 -40.70 -37.52 12.89
N ALA A 171 -39.84 -37.97 11.97
CA ALA A 171 -39.86 -39.34 11.47
C ALA A 171 -39.50 -40.35 12.57
N ALA A 172 -38.48 -40.05 13.38
CA ALA A 172 -38.06 -40.89 14.51
C ALA A 172 -39.18 -41.03 15.56
N GLU A 173 -39.88 -39.94 15.90
CA GLU A 173 -41.04 -39.95 16.78
C GLU A 173 -42.17 -40.81 16.22
N LYS A 174 -42.49 -40.68 14.93
CA LYS A 174 -43.51 -41.52 14.27
C LYS A 174 -43.13 -42.99 14.30
N ILE A 175 -41.86 -43.33 14.05
CA ILE A 175 -41.35 -44.70 14.12
C ILE A 175 -41.45 -45.22 15.55
N ALA A 176 -41.08 -44.42 16.56
CA ALA A 176 -41.17 -44.79 17.96
C ALA A 176 -42.63 -45.03 18.39
N ALA A 177 -43.55 -44.16 17.99
CA ALA A 177 -44.98 -44.32 18.25
C ALA A 177 -45.56 -45.56 17.55
N ALA A 178 -45.17 -45.84 16.30
CA ALA A 178 -45.57 -47.04 15.57
C ALA A 178 -45.04 -48.32 16.26
N LYS A 179 -43.77 -48.31 16.70
CA LYS A 179 -43.18 -49.40 17.48
C LYS A 179 -43.92 -49.63 18.80
N ALA A 180 -44.27 -48.56 19.53
CA ALA A 180 -45.02 -48.66 20.78
C ALA A 180 -46.44 -49.24 20.59
N LYS A 181 -47.14 -48.86 19.51
CA LYS A 181 -48.43 -49.47 19.16
C LYS A 181 -48.30 -50.94 18.81
N LEU A 182 -47.25 -51.32 18.08
CA LEU A 182 -46.96 -52.72 17.76
C LEU A 182 -46.66 -53.55 19.01
N THR A 183 -45.88 -53.01 19.96
CA THR A 183 -45.58 -53.71 21.22
C THR A 183 -46.79 -53.81 22.14
N GLU A 184 -47.68 -52.83 22.15
CA GLU A 184 -48.95 -52.88 22.89
C GLU A 184 -49.93 -53.89 22.28
N ALA A 185 -50.05 -53.93 20.94
CA ALA A 185 -50.84 -54.93 20.24
C ALA A 185 -50.29 -56.36 20.39
N ALA A 186 -48.97 -56.49 20.54
CA ALA A 186 -48.30 -57.75 20.81
C ALA A 186 -48.33 -58.17 22.28
N ARG A 187 -48.98 -57.40 23.19
CA ARG A 187 -49.12 -57.77 24.59
C ARG A 187 -50.13 -58.91 24.72
N PRO A 188 -49.71 -60.15 25.03
CA PRO A 188 -50.66 -61.25 25.15
C PRO A 188 -51.60 -60.97 26.33
N ALA A 189 -52.90 -61.16 26.11
CA ALA A 189 -53.86 -61.29 27.20
C ALA A 189 -53.29 -62.30 28.20
N ARG A 190 -53.18 -61.91 29.48
CA ARG A 190 -52.69 -62.77 30.57
C ARG A 190 -53.41 -64.11 30.54
N ALA A 191 -52.80 -65.09 29.89
CA ALA A 191 -53.15 -66.49 30.02
C ALA A 191 -52.58 -66.98 31.35
N SER A 192 -53.44 -67.63 32.11
CA SER A 192 -53.27 -68.22 33.43
C SER A 192 -51.98 -69.05 33.60
N PRO A 193 -51.47 -69.19 34.84
CA PRO A 193 -50.24 -69.95 35.10
C PRO A 193 -50.49 -71.44 34.93
N LEU A 194 -49.93 -72.04 33.87
CA LEU A 194 -49.82 -73.50 33.76
C LEU A 194 -48.48 -73.98 34.33
N LYS A 195 -48.61 -75.00 35.18
CA LYS A 195 -47.57 -75.70 35.96
C LYS A 195 -46.45 -76.29 35.08
N PRO A 196 -45.26 -76.53 35.67
CA PRO A 196 -44.07 -76.95 34.94
C PRO A 196 -44.16 -78.45 34.58
N SER A 197 -43.94 -78.78 33.31
CA SER A 197 -43.60 -80.15 32.91
C SER A 197 -42.10 -80.24 32.65
N SER A 198 -41.52 -81.22 33.33
CA SER A 198 -40.15 -81.67 33.28
C SER A 198 -39.77 -82.24 31.91
N GLY A 199 -38.55 -81.96 31.44
CA GLY A 199 -37.82 -82.91 30.61
C GLY A 199 -37.11 -82.34 29.39
N SER A 200 -35.83 -82.02 29.56
CA SER A 200 -34.73 -82.81 28.97
C SER A 200 -33.53 -81.93 28.62
N ARG A 201 -32.37 -82.38 29.10
CA ARG A 201 -31.06 -81.79 28.91
C ARG A 201 -30.55 -82.12 27.50
N ARG A 202 -30.01 -81.14 26.78
CA ARG A 202 -28.85 -81.35 25.89
C ARG A 202 -27.91 -80.15 25.91
N PRO A 203 -26.59 -80.37 25.76
CA PRO A 203 -25.53 -79.41 26.09
C PRO A 203 -25.12 -78.53 24.89
N PRO A 204 -24.34 -77.45 25.12
CA PRO A 204 -24.06 -76.43 24.11
C PRO A 204 -22.82 -76.77 23.26
N PRO A 205 -22.71 -76.21 22.05
CA PRO A 205 -21.42 -75.90 21.48
C PRO A 205 -21.06 -74.43 21.71
N SER A 206 -19.81 -74.31 22.12
CA SER A 206 -18.95 -73.17 22.36
C SER A 206 -18.79 -72.18 21.20
N CYS A 207 -18.52 -70.93 21.61
CA CYS A 207 -17.62 -69.94 21.02
C CYS A 207 -17.65 -69.71 19.51
N GLU A 208 -17.98 -68.48 19.10
CA GLU A 208 -17.15 -67.70 18.17
C GLU A 208 -17.61 -66.23 18.09
N THR A 209 -16.80 -65.37 18.69
CA THR A 209 -16.17 -64.19 18.06
C THR A 209 -17.08 -63.11 17.44
N ALA A 210 -17.13 -61.97 18.13
CA ALA A 210 -17.52 -60.68 17.55
C ALA A 210 -16.43 -60.15 16.60
N PRO A 211 -16.81 -59.37 15.57
CA PRO A 211 -15.96 -58.28 15.12
C PRO A 211 -16.64 -56.94 15.40
N SER A 212 -15.97 -56.14 16.24
CA SER A 212 -16.07 -54.69 16.18
C SER A 212 -15.52 -54.24 14.84
N TYR A 213 -16.34 -53.59 14.01
CA TYR A 213 -15.83 -52.81 12.89
C TYR A 213 -16.11 -51.33 13.16
N VAL A 214 -15.03 -50.63 13.48
CA VAL A 214 -14.95 -49.18 13.58
C VAL A 214 -14.84 -48.66 12.14
N PRO A 215 -15.64 -47.66 11.72
CA PRO A 215 -15.46 -47.06 10.40
C PRO A 215 -14.11 -46.33 10.37
N GLU A 216 -13.23 -46.79 9.47
CA GLU A 216 -11.97 -46.15 9.15
C GLU A 216 -12.17 -44.68 8.79
N GLU A 217 -11.33 -43.88 9.41
CA GLU A 217 -11.15 -42.47 9.11
C GLU A 217 -10.96 -42.24 7.62
N LEU A 218 -11.77 -41.33 7.10
CA LEU A 218 -11.49 -40.51 5.93
C LEU A 218 -10.28 -39.61 6.22
N CYS A 219 -9.09 -40.20 6.35
CA CYS A 219 -7.83 -39.50 6.35
C CYS A 219 -7.32 -39.43 4.90
N ARG A 220 -7.94 -38.56 4.09
CA ARG A 220 -7.33 -38.11 2.82
C ARG A 220 -6.43 -36.91 3.13
N PRO A 221 -5.11 -36.99 2.93
CA PRO A 221 -4.29 -35.79 2.90
C PRO A 221 -4.66 -34.98 1.65
N LEU A 222 -4.96 -33.70 1.86
CA LEU A 222 -5.05 -32.69 0.82
C LEU A 222 -3.72 -32.66 0.04
N GLN A 223 -3.70 -33.26 -1.14
CA GLN A 223 -2.64 -33.02 -2.10
C GLN A 223 -2.79 -31.59 -2.64
N SER A 224 -1.95 -30.74 -2.08
CA SER A 224 -1.31 -29.56 -2.69
C SER A 224 -1.79 -29.17 -4.09
N ILE A 225 -2.48 -28.04 -4.13
CA ILE A 225 -2.67 -27.20 -5.31
C ILE A 225 -1.31 -26.62 -5.71
N PRO A 226 -0.82 -26.78 -6.95
CA PRO A 226 0.34 -26.03 -7.41
C PRO A 226 -0.06 -24.56 -7.58
N ARG A 227 0.65 -23.68 -6.85
CA ARG A 227 0.68 -22.25 -7.15
C ARG A 227 1.40 -22.02 -8.48
N ALA A 228 0.92 -21.00 -9.18
CA ALA A 228 1.43 -20.43 -10.42
C ALA A 228 2.94 -20.20 -10.45
#